data_AF-M6GEG4-F1
#
_entry.id   AF-M6GEG4-F1
#
_cell.length_a   1.000
_cell.length_b   1.000
_cell.length_c   1.000
_cell.angle_alpha   90.00
_cell.angle_beta   90.00
_cell.angle_gamma   90.00
#
_symmetry.space_group_name_H-M   'P 1'
#
loop_
_entity.id
_entity.type
_entity.pdbx_description
1 polymer ?
#
loop_
_entity_poly.entity_id
_entity_poly.type
_entity_poly.pdbx_seq_one_letter_code
_entity_poly.pdbx_strand_id
1 'polypeptide(L)'
;MPIGIPFILTSGANPVPVSFEYTDESEPGPYPIPHNAPIEGGETSDGDRHVLVVEQKTCKLYELYSARKKGKSWTAVSGAVFDLKSNQLRPANWTSADAAGLPILPGLVRYEEIASGEIKHAIRFTAKKTQKAYLWPARHYASKITDKNVPAMGTRFRLKASFNIDGFSKENQVILRALKNME
;
A
#
# COMPACT_ATOMS: atom_id res chain seq x y z
N MET A 1 -11.60 -16.22 -2.57
CA MET A 1 -11.35 -14.76 -2.57
C MET A 1 -10.02 -14.53 -3.24
N PRO A 2 -9.90 -13.63 -4.23
CA PRO A 2 -8.58 -13.29 -4.76
C PRO A 2 -7.73 -12.72 -3.61
N ILE A 3 -6.49 -13.21 -3.51
CA ILE A 3 -5.49 -12.77 -2.54
C ILE A 3 -4.85 -11.50 -3.10
N GLY A 4 -4.85 -10.40 -2.35
CA GLY A 4 -4.23 -9.14 -2.75
C GLY A 4 -5.06 -7.92 -2.39
N ILE A 5 -4.49 -6.74 -2.63
CA ILE A 5 -5.12 -5.45 -2.36
C ILE A 5 -5.66 -4.89 -3.69
N PRO A 6 -6.99 -4.86 -3.89
CA PRO A 6 -7.56 -4.33 -5.13
C PRO A 6 -7.47 -2.80 -5.16
N PHE A 7 -7.42 -2.24 -6.36
CA PHE A 7 -7.52 -0.80 -6.59
C PHE A 7 -8.51 -0.51 -7.72
N ILE A 8 -8.95 0.75 -7.81
CA ILE A 8 -9.81 1.22 -8.90
C ILE A 8 -9.29 2.53 -9.47
N LEU A 9 -9.47 2.71 -10.78
CA LEU A 9 -9.25 3.98 -11.46
C LEU A 9 -10.54 4.78 -11.51
N THR A 10 -10.45 6.08 -11.30
CA THR A 10 -11.56 7.02 -11.47
C THR A 10 -11.09 8.26 -12.23
N SER A 11 -12.04 8.94 -12.85
CA SER A 11 -11.81 10.12 -13.69
C SER A 11 -12.84 11.21 -13.39
N GLY A 12 -12.88 11.67 -12.14
CA GLY A 12 -13.82 12.68 -11.65
C GLY A 12 -15.01 12.09 -10.89
N ALA A 13 -14.77 11.12 -10.00
CA ALA A 13 -15.81 10.69 -9.07
C ALA A 13 -16.19 11.81 -8.11
N ASN A 14 -17.48 11.93 -7.81
CA ASN A 14 -17.96 12.86 -6.80
C ASN A 14 -17.30 12.55 -5.45
N PRO A 15 -16.72 13.54 -4.76
CA PRO A 15 -16.19 13.35 -3.43
C PRO A 15 -17.22 12.81 -2.44
N VAL A 16 -16.77 11.91 -1.58
CA VAL A 16 -17.55 11.40 -0.45
C VAL A 16 -16.89 11.79 0.87
N PRO A 17 -17.68 12.03 1.94
CA PRO A 17 -17.11 12.24 3.28
C PRO A 17 -16.46 10.97 3.79
N VAL A 18 -15.30 11.13 4.43
CA VAL A 18 -14.61 10.05 5.16
C VAL A 18 -14.28 10.56 6.56
N SER A 19 -14.70 9.81 7.58
CA SER A 19 -14.32 10.07 8.97
C SER A 19 -13.19 9.13 9.39
N PHE A 20 -12.18 9.67 10.09
CA PHE A 20 -10.99 8.94 10.51
C PHE A 20 -10.95 8.73 12.03
N GLU A 21 -10.38 7.61 12.46
CA GLU A 21 -9.97 7.42 13.86
C GLU A 21 -8.67 8.20 14.12
N TYR A 22 -7.68 8.09 13.24
CA TYR A 22 -6.42 8.83 13.30
C TYR A 22 -6.52 10.13 12.51
N THR A 23 -7.33 11.06 12.99
CA THR A 23 -7.58 12.35 12.32
C THR A 23 -6.31 13.16 12.11
N ASP A 24 -5.40 13.15 13.09
CA ASP A 24 -4.20 14.00 13.11
C ASP A 24 -3.06 13.46 12.23
N GLU A 25 -3.24 12.25 11.69
CA GLU A 25 -2.29 11.59 10.77
C GLU A 25 -2.94 11.22 9.42
N SER A 26 -4.15 11.73 9.14
CA SER A 26 -4.90 11.49 7.91
C SER A 26 -5.17 12.78 7.16
N GLU A 27 -5.10 12.74 5.82
CA GLU A 27 -5.56 13.89 5.05
C GLU A 27 -7.08 14.01 5.11
N PRO A 28 -7.64 15.21 5.37
CA PRO A 28 -9.09 15.39 5.55
C PRO A 28 -9.90 15.21 4.25
N GLY A 29 -9.25 15.11 3.09
CA GLY A 29 -9.88 14.97 1.78
C GLY A 29 -9.98 16.29 1.01
N PRO A 30 -10.86 16.38 0.00
CA PRO A 30 -11.92 15.43 -0.39
C PRO A 30 -11.43 14.09 -0.95
N TYR A 31 -12.23 13.03 -0.79
CA TYR A 31 -11.95 11.68 -1.31
C TYR A 31 -12.89 11.30 -2.47
N PRO A 32 -12.39 11.16 -3.71
CA PRO A 32 -13.20 10.81 -4.89
C PRO A 32 -13.40 9.29 -4.99
N ILE A 33 -14.04 8.67 -3.98
CA ILE A 33 -14.22 7.21 -3.93
C ILE A 33 -15.50 6.81 -4.68
N PRO A 34 -15.39 6.05 -5.80
CA PRO A 34 -16.57 5.54 -6.50
C PRO A 34 -17.40 4.59 -5.63
N HIS A 35 -18.72 4.53 -5.86
CA HIS A 35 -19.60 3.61 -5.11
C HIS A 35 -19.19 2.13 -5.24
N ASN A 36 -18.64 1.75 -6.40
CA ASN A 36 -18.14 0.41 -6.69
C ASN A 36 -16.67 0.20 -6.31
N ALA A 37 -16.05 1.09 -5.52
CA ALA A 37 -14.69 0.89 -5.04
C ALA A 37 -14.57 -0.45 -4.29
N PRO A 38 -13.63 -1.32 -4.68
CA PRO A 38 -13.44 -2.61 -4.03
C PRO A 38 -12.79 -2.43 -2.66
N ILE A 39 -13.14 -3.33 -1.73
CA ILE A 39 -12.53 -3.42 -0.40
C ILE A 39 -11.72 -4.70 -0.37
N GLU A 40 -10.48 -4.64 0.12
CA GLU A 40 -9.68 -5.85 0.36
C GLU A 40 -10.44 -6.85 1.25
N GLY A 41 -10.52 -8.11 0.81
CA GLY A 41 -11.28 -9.15 1.49
C GLY A 41 -12.81 -8.99 1.38
N GLY A 42 -13.31 -7.94 0.72
CA GLY A 42 -14.73 -7.68 0.53
C GLY A 42 -15.40 -6.92 1.68
N GLU A 43 -16.66 -6.53 1.47
CA GLU A 43 -17.38 -5.64 2.39
C GLU A 43 -17.61 -6.24 3.78
N THR A 44 -17.63 -7.56 3.91
CA THR A 44 -17.85 -8.29 5.17
C THR A 44 -16.55 -8.77 5.83
N SER A 45 -15.38 -8.47 5.26
CA SER A 45 -14.07 -8.88 5.80
C SER A 45 -13.82 -8.35 7.20
N ASP A 46 -13.12 -9.12 8.02
CA ASP A 46 -12.58 -8.72 9.32
C ASP A 46 -11.09 -8.31 9.28
N GLY A 47 -10.45 -8.40 8.11
CA GLY A 47 -9.06 -8.01 7.90
C GLY A 47 -8.83 -6.50 7.72
N ASP A 48 -7.76 -6.15 7.02
CA ASP A 48 -7.28 -4.76 6.90
C ASP A 48 -8.20 -3.85 6.06
N ARG A 49 -8.96 -4.43 5.12
CA ARG A 49 -10.02 -3.73 4.36
C ARG A 49 -9.51 -2.46 3.66
N HIS A 50 -8.36 -2.57 3.01
CA HIS A 50 -7.81 -1.47 2.24
C HIS A 50 -8.73 -1.06 1.08
N VAL A 51 -8.78 0.24 0.80
CA VAL A 51 -9.46 0.82 -0.39
C VAL A 51 -8.48 1.76 -1.09
N LEU A 52 -8.11 1.43 -2.32
CA LEU A 52 -7.14 2.17 -3.12
C LEU A 52 -7.82 2.76 -4.35
N VAL A 53 -7.73 4.08 -4.51
CA VAL A 53 -8.36 4.81 -5.62
C VAL A 53 -7.33 5.71 -6.28
N VAL A 54 -7.19 5.59 -7.60
CA VAL A 54 -6.37 6.51 -8.41
C VAL A 54 -7.29 7.46 -9.17
N GLU A 55 -7.21 8.75 -8.87
CA GLU A 55 -7.87 9.79 -9.66
C GLU A 55 -6.96 10.21 -10.82
N GLN A 56 -7.31 9.77 -12.02
CA GLN A 56 -6.46 9.87 -13.20
C GLN A 56 -6.25 11.32 -13.65
N LYS A 57 -7.24 12.21 -13.46
CA LYS A 57 -7.12 13.61 -13.91
C LYS A 57 -6.11 14.40 -13.09
N THR A 58 -6.09 14.16 -11.78
CA THR A 58 -5.17 14.85 -10.86
C THR A 58 -3.89 14.06 -10.61
N CYS A 59 -3.84 12.80 -11.03
CA CYS A 59 -2.79 11.83 -10.73
C CYS A 59 -2.56 11.67 -9.22
N LYS A 60 -3.66 11.64 -8.45
CA LYS A 60 -3.61 11.40 -7.01
C LYS A 60 -4.03 9.99 -6.67
N LEU A 61 -3.33 9.39 -5.71
CA LEU A 61 -3.65 8.11 -5.11
C LEU A 61 -4.23 8.35 -3.71
N TYR A 62 -5.37 7.74 -3.45
CA TYR A 62 -6.08 7.78 -2.17
C TYR A 62 -6.12 6.37 -1.60
N GLU A 63 -5.62 6.20 -0.38
CA GLU A 63 -5.56 4.91 0.28
C GLU A 63 -6.18 4.98 1.67
N LEU A 64 -7.15 4.12 1.94
CA LEU A 64 -7.79 4.00 3.24
C LEU A 64 -7.42 2.68 3.91
N TYR A 65 -7.25 2.70 5.24
CA TYR A 65 -7.08 1.52 6.07
C TYR A 65 -8.31 1.27 6.96
N SER A 66 -8.70 0.01 7.11
CA SER A 66 -9.89 -0.42 7.87
C SER A 66 -11.17 0.29 7.39
N ALA A 67 -11.33 0.39 6.07
CA ALA A 67 -12.41 1.16 5.47
C ALA A 67 -13.77 0.43 5.58
N ARG A 68 -14.81 1.19 5.95
CA ARG A 68 -16.19 0.69 6.06
C ARG A 68 -17.16 1.69 5.43
N LYS A 69 -18.02 1.20 4.53
CA LYS A 69 -19.12 1.99 3.95
C LYS A 69 -20.16 2.31 5.02
N LYS A 70 -20.66 3.54 5.00
CA LYS A 70 -21.74 4.06 5.86
C LYS A 70 -22.74 4.83 4.99
N GLY A 71 -23.56 4.10 4.23
CA GLY A 71 -24.47 4.70 3.25
C GLY A 71 -23.70 5.44 2.15
N LYS A 72 -23.78 6.78 2.14
CA LYS A 72 -23.07 7.65 1.17
C LYS A 72 -21.72 8.17 1.68
N SER A 73 -21.29 7.78 2.88
CA SER A 73 -20.00 8.15 3.47
C SER A 73 -19.18 6.91 3.84
N TRP A 74 -17.96 7.13 4.31
CA TRP A 74 -17.07 6.09 4.80
C TRP A 74 -16.53 6.42 6.19
N THR A 75 -16.17 5.38 6.92
CA THR A 75 -15.30 5.47 8.10
C THR A 75 -14.04 4.66 7.83
N ALA A 76 -12.88 5.13 8.27
CA ALA A 76 -11.61 4.44 8.16
C ALA A 76 -10.77 4.71 9.41
N VAL A 77 -9.77 3.88 9.69
CA VAL A 77 -8.81 4.16 10.76
C VAL A 77 -7.88 5.28 10.32
N SER A 78 -7.33 5.19 9.10
CA SER A 78 -6.50 6.23 8.50
C SER A 78 -6.79 6.42 7.01
N GLY A 79 -6.44 7.59 6.50
CA GLY A 79 -6.53 7.94 5.08
C GLY A 79 -5.30 8.71 4.62
N ALA A 80 -4.72 8.25 3.51
CA ALA A 80 -3.52 8.82 2.92
C ALA A 80 -3.77 9.30 1.48
N VAL A 81 -3.31 10.51 1.16
CA VAL A 81 -3.35 11.04 -0.22
C VAL A 81 -1.93 11.31 -0.72
N PHE A 82 -1.60 10.73 -1.88
CA PHE A 82 -0.30 10.88 -2.53
C PHE A 82 -0.44 11.50 -3.91
N ASP A 83 0.45 12.41 -4.26
CA ASP A 83 0.61 12.90 -5.64
C ASP A 83 1.57 11.96 -6.39
N LEU A 84 1.05 11.23 -7.38
CA LEU A 84 1.85 10.27 -8.16
C LEU A 84 2.84 10.94 -9.12
N LYS A 85 2.83 12.28 -9.21
CA LYS A 85 3.84 13.07 -9.94
C LYS A 85 5.01 13.50 -9.06
N SER A 86 5.00 13.18 -7.77
CA SER A 86 5.96 13.68 -6.79
C SER A 86 6.55 12.57 -5.94
N ASN A 87 7.78 12.78 -5.48
CA ASN A 87 8.43 11.95 -4.44
C ASN A 87 8.32 12.59 -3.04
N GLN A 88 7.42 13.56 -2.86
CA GLN A 88 7.20 14.20 -1.57
C GLN A 88 6.72 13.18 -0.55
N LEU A 89 7.41 13.12 0.58
CA LEU A 89 7.08 12.22 1.68
C LEU A 89 5.99 12.82 2.56
N ARG A 90 5.21 11.96 3.22
CA ARG A 90 4.33 12.36 4.33
C ARG A 90 5.15 13.02 5.46
N PRO A 91 4.51 13.83 6.32
CA PRO A 91 5.15 14.33 7.54
C PRO A 91 5.81 13.19 8.34
N ALA A 92 6.92 13.49 9.03
CA ALA A 92 7.51 12.50 9.94
C ALA A 92 6.49 12.09 11.00
N ASN A 93 6.49 10.81 11.34
CA ASN A 93 5.61 10.17 12.31
C ASN A 93 4.14 10.07 11.89
N TRP A 94 3.79 10.40 10.65
CA TRP A 94 2.44 10.11 10.13
C TRP A 94 2.37 8.71 9.54
N THR A 95 1.41 7.93 10.00
CA THR A 95 1.04 6.66 9.40
C THR A 95 0.45 6.83 8.00
N SER A 96 0.19 5.71 7.33
CA SER A 96 -0.59 5.62 6.10
C SER A 96 -1.36 4.29 6.10
N ALA A 97 -2.05 3.97 5.01
CA ALA A 97 -2.63 2.64 4.85
C ALA A 97 -1.57 1.52 4.90
N ASP A 98 -0.33 1.79 4.48
CA ASP A 98 0.83 0.88 4.57
C ASP A 98 1.42 0.79 6.00
N ALA A 99 0.92 1.58 6.95
CA ALA A 99 1.46 1.80 8.29
C ALA A 99 2.86 2.46 8.36
N ALA A 100 3.70 2.33 7.33
CA ALA A 100 5.04 2.94 7.27
C ALA A 100 5.03 4.43 6.86
N GLY A 101 3.87 5.00 6.52
CA GLY A 101 3.75 6.34 5.94
C GLY A 101 4.07 6.40 4.44
N LEU A 102 4.15 5.24 3.77
CA LEU A 102 4.38 5.09 2.33
C LEU A 102 3.08 4.72 1.60
N PRO A 103 3.00 4.90 0.27
CA PRO A 103 1.88 4.40 -0.52
C PRO A 103 1.98 2.89 -0.77
N ILE A 104 0.84 2.19 -0.73
CA ILE A 104 0.73 0.75 -1.03
C ILE A 104 0.85 0.50 -2.53
N LEU A 105 0.05 1.19 -3.35
CA LEU A 105 -0.13 0.86 -4.78
C LEU A 105 1.19 0.76 -5.57
N PRO A 106 2.17 1.69 -5.43
CA PRO A 106 3.41 1.63 -6.19
C PRO A 106 4.30 0.43 -5.84
N GLY A 107 4.02 -0.27 -4.74
CA GLY A 107 4.75 -1.46 -4.31
C GLY A 107 4.03 -2.78 -4.57
N LEU A 108 2.81 -2.76 -5.12
CA LEU A 108 2.05 -3.98 -5.40
C LEU A 108 2.55 -4.68 -6.65
N VAL A 109 2.67 -6.00 -6.58
CA VAL A 109 2.81 -6.84 -7.78
C VAL A 109 1.48 -6.88 -8.52
N ARG A 110 1.48 -6.55 -9.82
CA ARG A 110 0.26 -6.53 -10.64
C ARG A 110 0.23 -7.67 -11.64
N TYR A 111 -0.99 -8.06 -12.01
CA TYR A 111 -1.21 -9.16 -12.95
C TYR A 111 -0.54 -8.91 -14.29
N GLU A 112 -0.62 -7.68 -14.80
CA GLU A 112 -0.06 -7.27 -16.08
C GLU A 112 1.47 -7.39 -16.12
N GLU A 113 2.13 -7.22 -14.97
CA GLU A 113 3.59 -7.35 -14.82
C GLU A 113 4.02 -8.82 -14.85
N ILE A 114 3.24 -9.70 -14.22
CA ILE A 114 3.44 -11.14 -14.33
C ILE A 114 3.19 -11.61 -15.75
N ALA A 115 2.12 -11.15 -16.39
CA ALA A 115 1.77 -11.51 -17.76
C ALA A 115 2.81 -11.02 -18.80
N SER A 116 3.37 -9.82 -18.59
CA SER A 116 4.43 -9.26 -19.43
C SER A 116 5.83 -9.82 -19.12
N GLY A 117 6.00 -10.49 -17.97
CA GLY A 117 7.22 -11.20 -17.60
C GLY A 117 8.25 -10.36 -16.84
N GLU A 118 7.91 -9.14 -16.42
CA GLU A 118 8.85 -8.23 -15.74
C GLU A 118 8.15 -7.29 -14.75
N ILE A 119 8.75 -7.10 -13.57
CA ILE A 119 8.35 -6.08 -12.59
C ILE A 119 9.52 -5.09 -12.48
N LYS A 120 9.26 -3.80 -12.70
CA LYS A 120 10.28 -2.73 -12.79
C LYS A 120 10.33 -1.80 -11.58
N HIS A 121 9.67 -2.17 -10.48
CA HIS A 121 9.56 -1.33 -9.29
C HIS A 121 9.75 -2.14 -8.01
N ALA A 122 10.13 -1.44 -6.93
CA ALA A 122 10.24 -2.01 -5.59
C ALA A 122 8.96 -2.75 -5.19
N ILE A 123 9.09 -3.96 -4.67
CA ILE A 123 7.94 -4.75 -4.18
C ILE A 123 7.81 -4.52 -2.68
N ARG A 124 6.63 -4.10 -2.24
CA ARG A 124 6.30 -3.98 -0.82
C ARG A 124 5.73 -5.29 -0.29
N PHE A 125 6.14 -5.67 0.92
CA PHE A 125 5.64 -6.86 1.59
C PHE A 125 5.46 -6.60 3.08
N THR A 126 4.60 -7.39 3.72
CA THR A 126 4.36 -7.31 5.16
C THR A 126 5.27 -8.28 5.90
N ALA A 127 5.91 -7.81 6.97
CA ALA A 127 6.67 -8.63 7.90
C ALA A 127 5.86 -8.85 9.17
N LYS A 128 5.80 -10.09 9.67
CA LYS A 128 5.03 -10.45 10.88
C LYS A 128 5.47 -9.66 12.13
N LYS A 129 6.76 -9.29 12.21
CA LYS A 129 7.33 -8.48 13.28
C LYS A 129 8.21 -7.41 12.66
N THR A 130 8.04 -6.18 13.11
CA THR A 130 8.87 -5.03 12.74
C THR A 130 9.36 -4.31 13.99
N GLN A 131 10.40 -3.50 13.86
CA GLN A 131 10.95 -2.71 14.97
C GLN A 131 10.09 -1.47 15.23
N LYS A 132 10.12 -0.96 16.46
CA LYS A 132 9.70 0.39 16.86
C LYS A 132 10.71 1.43 16.34
N ALA A 133 10.93 1.39 15.03
CA ALA A 133 11.83 2.26 14.28
C ALA A 133 11.45 2.21 12.81
N TYR A 134 11.82 3.26 12.08
CA TYR A 134 11.71 3.31 10.62
C TYR A 134 12.99 3.89 10.03
N LEU A 135 13.30 3.47 8.81
CA LEU A 135 14.39 3.99 8.00
C LEU A 135 13.80 4.80 6.85
N TRP A 136 14.49 5.88 6.48
CA TRP A 136 14.10 6.67 5.31
C TRP A 136 14.01 5.75 4.07
N PRO A 137 12.97 5.89 3.22
CA PRO A 137 11.97 6.95 3.17
C PRO A 137 10.71 6.74 4.01
N ALA A 138 10.59 5.63 4.76
CA ALA A 138 9.46 5.45 5.67
C ALA A 138 9.41 6.58 6.72
N ARG A 139 8.20 6.88 7.17
CA ARG A 139 7.89 8.00 8.07
C ARG A 139 7.32 7.55 9.40
N HIS A 140 6.93 6.28 9.52
CA HIS A 140 6.23 5.77 10.69
C HIS A 140 6.54 4.28 10.94
N TYR A 141 6.27 3.80 12.17
CA TYR A 141 6.41 2.40 12.58
C TYR A 141 5.12 1.94 13.28
N ALA A 142 4.78 0.65 13.17
CA ALA A 142 3.59 0.08 13.81
C ALA A 142 3.93 -1.07 14.77
N SER A 143 4.87 -0.81 15.68
CA SER A 143 5.39 -1.84 16.59
C SER A 143 5.81 -1.26 17.94
N LYS A 144 5.87 -2.14 18.94
CA LYS A 144 6.46 -1.87 20.27
C LYS A 144 7.82 -2.57 20.46
N ILE A 145 8.27 -3.37 19.48
CA ILE A 145 9.47 -4.21 19.59
C ILE A 145 10.73 -3.35 19.41
N THR A 146 11.66 -3.39 20.35
CA THR A 146 12.94 -2.67 20.25
C THR A 146 14.12 -3.56 19.86
N ASP A 147 13.91 -4.87 19.73
CA ASP A 147 14.91 -5.83 19.26
C ASP A 147 15.44 -5.42 17.86
N LYS A 148 16.76 -5.45 17.69
CA LYS A 148 17.44 -5.11 16.43
C LYS A 148 17.42 -6.26 15.42
N ASN A 149 16.97 -7.45 15.82
CA ASN A 149 16.86 -8.62 14.95
C ASN A 149 15.56 -8.67 14.13
N VAL A 150 14.66 -7.69 14.29
CA VAL A 150 13.50 -7.50 13.42
C VAL A 150 13.68 -6.23 12.59
N PRO A 151 13.16 -6.18 11.35
CA PRO A 151 13.40 -5.04 10.48
C PRO A 151 12.62 -3.80 10.91
N ALA A 152 13.25 -2.63 10.79
CA ALA A 152 12.55 -1.35 10.83
C ALA A 152 11.65 -1.20 9.59
N MET A 153 10.56 -0.44 9.70
CA MET A 153 9.78 -0.07 8.50
C MET A 153 10.67 0.68 7.50
N GLY A 154 10.49 0.43 6.20
CA GLY A 154 11.35 1.00 5.15
C GLY A 154 12.68 0.28 4.94
N THR A 155 12.98 -0.80 5.69
CA THR A 155 14.15 -1.64 5.41
C THR A 155 14.06 -2.22 3.99
N ARG A 156 15.12 -2.06 3.20
CA ARG A 156 15.21 -2.65 1.87
C ARG A 156 15.82 -4.03 1.94
N PHE A 157 15.20 -4.97 1.22
CA PHE A 157 15.67 -6.33 1.09
C PHE A 157 15.92 -6.63 -0.38
N ARG A 158 16.93 -7.45 -0.64
CA ARG A 158 17.21 -7.97 -1.97
C ARG A 158 17.48 -9.45 -1.86
N LEU A 159 16.92 -10.22 -2.78
CA LEU A 159 17.25 -11.63 -2.92
C LEU A 159 18.68 -11.74 -3.45
N LYS A 160 19.48 -12.63 -2.86
CA LYS A 160 20.85 -12.87 -3.36
C LYS A 160 20.79 -13.24 -4.85
N ALA A 161 21.64 -12.61 -5.66
CA ALA A 161 21.70 -12.88 -7.10
C ALA A 161 21.91 -14.37 -7.41
N SER A 162 22.69 -15.06 -6.57
CA SER A 162 23.01 -16.49 -6.67
C SER A 162 21.90 -17.46 -6.21
N PHE A 163 20.79 -16.97 -5.64
CA PHE A 163 19.69 -17.85 -5.24
C PHE A 163 19.09 -18.54 -6.46
N ASN A 164 19.09 -19.88 -6.54
CA ASN A 164 18.54 -20.58 -7.69
C ASN A 164 17.00 -20.45 -7.73
N ILE A 165 16.47 -19.99 -8.86
CA ILE A 165 15.02 -19.78 -9.05
C ILE A 165 14.40 -20.76 -10.07
N ASP A 166 15.20 -21.62 -10.70
CA ASP A 166 14.77 -22.45 -11.82
C ASP A 166 13.70 -23.48 -11.43
N GLY A 167 13.67 -23.87 -10.16
CA GLY A 167 12.66 -24.79 -9.60
C GLY A 167 11.29 -24.14 -9.32
N PHE A 168 11.13 -22.82 -9.47
CA PHE A 168 9.86 -22.13 -9.26
C PHE A 168 9.05 -22.04 -10.56
N SER A 169 7.72 -21.84 -10.45
CA SER A 169 6.87 -21.59 -11.61
C SER A 169 7.33 -20.36 -12.40
N LYS A 170 6.95 -20.27 -13.68
CA LYS A 170 7.34 -19.14 -14.55
C LYS A 170 6.90 -17.80 -13.97
N GLU A 171 5.71 -17.74 -13.39
CA GLU A 171 5.14 -16.56 -12.74
C GLU A 171 5.96 -16.15 -11.51
N ASN A 172 6.32 -17.13 -10.66
CA ASN A 172 7.15 -16.87 -9.49
C ASN A 172 8.58 -16.44 -9.86
N GLN A 173 9.13 -16.97 -10.96
CA GLN A 173 10.43 -16.54 -11.47
C GLN A 173 10.43 -15.06 -11.89
N VAL A 174 9.32 -14.49 -12.34
CA VAL A 174 9.22 -13.03 -12.60
C VAL A 174 9.42 -12.24 -11.30
N ILE A 175 8.69 -12.61 -10.24
CA ILE A 175 8.79 -11.97 -8.92
C ILE A 175 10.20 -12.13 -8.34
N LEU A 176 10.74 -13.35 -8.36
CA LEU A 176 12.06 -13.64 -7.80
C LEU A 176 13.19 -12.94 -8.59
N ARG A 177 13.06 -12.78 -9.91
CA ARG A 177 14.00 -11.97 -10.70
C ARG A 177 13.94 -10.50 -10.30
N ALA A 178 12.74 -9.94 -10.13
CA ALA A 178 12.59 -8.56 -9.63
C ALA A 178 13.28 -8.40 -8.26
N LEU A 179 13.05 -9.32 -7.33
CA LEU A 179 13.70 -9.27 -6.01
C LEU A 179 15.23 -9.40 -6.05
N LYS A 180 15.82 -9.96 -7.11
CA LYS A 180 17.29 -10.01 -7.30
C LYS A 180 17.88 -8.72 -7.88
N ASN A 181 17.14 -8.09 -8.79
CA ASN A 181 17.64 -7.06 -9.69
C ASN A 181 17.40 -5.63 -9.21
N MET A 182 16.66 -5.43 -8.13
CA MET A 182 16.36 -4.08 -7.65
C MET A 182 17.49 -3.47 -6.83
N GLU A 183 17.80 -2.22 -7.17
CA GLU A 183 18.78 -1.33 -6.52
C GLU A 183 18.12 -0.41 -5.47
#